data_AF-A0A1X7TKH3-F1
#
_entry.id   AF-A0A1X7TKH3-F1
#
_cell.length_a   1.000
_cell.length_b   1.000
_cell.length_c   1.000
_cell.angle_alpha   90.00
_cell.angle_beta   90.00
_cell.angle_gamma   90.00
#
_symmetry.space_group_name_H-M   'P 1'
#
loop_
_entity.id
_entity.type
_entity.pdbx_description
1 polymer ?
#
loop_
_entity_poly.entity_id
_entity_poly.type
_entity_poly.pdbx_seq_one_letter_code
_entity_poly.pdbx_strand_id
1 'polypeptide(L)'
;MIAEYGSPTLFPPLVCAEYDSADMAQYLRKVNNAPQSYSISRLCTEDTVSVSRQFSYKFKDFFNIVILQRGVLGNVEQYYVKKEIQICGAPHYHILL
;
A
#
# COMPACT_ATOMS: atom_id res chain seq x y z
N MET A 1 -0.65 -33.96 -21.32
CA MET A 1 0.42 -32.95 -21.33
C MET A 1 -0.27 -31.60 -21.37
N ILE A 2 -0.26 -30.85 -20.27
CA ILE A 2 -0.84 -29.48 -20.25
C ILE A 2 0.14 -28.61 -21.03
N ALA A 3 -0.30 -28.10 -22.18
CA ALA A 3 0.59 -27.51 -23.18
C ALA A 3 1.11 -26.11 -22.78
N GLU A 4 0.39 -25.39 -21.93
CA GLU A 4 0.76 -24.06 -21.48
C GLU A 4 0.26 -23.89 -20.04
N TYR A 5 1.18 -23.69 -19.08
CA TYR A 5 0.79 -22.97 -17.87
C TYR A 5 0.46 -21.56 -18.36
N GLY A 6 -0.79 -21.13 -18.21
CA GLY A 6 -1.20 -19.77 -18.57
C GLY A 6 -0.30 -18.72 -17.89
N SER A 7 -0.41 -17.46 -18.32
CA SER A 7 0.43 -16.35 -17.83
C SER A 7 0.62 -16.41 -16.31
N PRO A 8 1.87 -16.26 -15.81
CA PRO A 8 2.17 -16.41 -14.39
C PRO A 8 1.39 -15.38 -13.59
N THR A 9 0.37 -15.85 -12.86
CA THR A 9 -0.43 -15.00 -11.97
C THR A 9 0.39 -14.68 -10.72
N LEU A 10 0.76 -13.40 -10.56
CA LEU A 10 1.53 -12.95 -9.39
C LEU A 10 0.60 -12.36 -8.34
N PHE A 11 0.80 -12.77 -7.08
CA PHE A 11 0.14 -12.19 -5.90
C PHE A 11 1.16 -11.52 -4.97
N PRO A 12 1.59 -10.27 -5.24
CA PRO A 12 2.44 -9.54 -4.31
C PRO A 12 1.60 -8.90 -3.19
N PRO A 13 1.77 -9.31 -1.92
CA PRO A 13 1.24 -8.57 -0.79
C PRO A 13 2.13 -7.34 -0.51
N LEU A 14 1.53 -6.16 -0.42
CA LEU A 14 2.22 -4.95 0.05
C LEU A 14 1.67 -4.54 1.42
N VAL A 15 2.56 -4.54 2.41
CA VAL A 15 2.26 -4.20 3.81
C VAL A 15 2.80 -2.80 4.12
N CYS A 16 2.04 -2.07 4.93
CA CYS A 16 2.47 -0.79 5.48
C CYS A 16 3.65 -0.93 6.46
N ALA A 17 4.84 -0.49 6.06
CA ALA A 17 5.95 -0.19 6.97
C ALA A 17 5.82 1.21 7.63
N GLU A 18 4.60 1.78 7.63
CA GLU A 18 4.35 3.17 8.03
C GLU A 18 4.62 3.47 9.50
N TYR A 19 4.66 2.44 10.35
CA TYR A 19 5.00 2.58 11.77
C TYR A 19 6.40 3.17 12.01
N ASP A 20 7.31 3.02 11.04
CA ASP A 20 8.67 3.58 11.10
C ASP A 20 8.86 4.77 10.14
N SER A 21 7.79 5.22 9.46
CA SER A 21 7.90 6.27 8.44
C SER A 21 7.77 7.68 9.06
N ALA A 22 8.87 8.43 9.00
CA ALA A 22 8.91 9.83 9.43
C ALA A 22 7.92 10.72 8.65
N ASP A 23 7.79 10.53 7.33
CA ASP A 23 6.84 11.26 6.49
C ASP A 23 5.39 11.06 6.97
N MET A 24 5.06 9.82 7.30
CA MET A 24 3.71 9.43 7.69
C MET A 24 3.37 10.01 9.07
N ALA A 25 4.33 9.97 10.00
CA ALA A 25 4.20 10.62 11.29
C ALA A 25 4.00 12.15 11.17
N GLN A 26 4.75 12.81 10.28
CA GLN A 26 4.59 14.25 10.03
C GLN A 26 3.23 14.58 9.41
N TYR A 27 2.81 13.78 8.43
CA TYR A 27 1.50 13.92 7.78
C TYR A 27 0.36 13.78 8.78
N LEU A 28 0.34 12.71 9.59
CA LEU A 28 -0.73 12.49 10.57
C LEU A 28 -0.77 13.56 11.66
N ARG A 29 0.39 14.04 12.13
CA ARG A 29 0.42 15.16 13.08
C ARG A 29 -0.18 16.43 12.48
N LYS A 30 0.10 16.70 11.21
CA LYS A 30 -0.45 17.86 10.50
C LYS A 30 -1.96 17.74 10.28
N VAL A 31 -2.45 16.56 9.92
CA VAL A 31 -3.88 16.34 9.65
C VAL A 31 -4.70 16.35 10.94
N ASN A 32 -4.20 15.74 12.00
CA ASN A 32 -4.95 15.55 13.24
C ASN A 32 -4.62 16.57 14.34
N ASN A 33 -3.73 17.55 14.07
CA ASN A 33 -3.18 18.46 15.07
C ASN A 33 -2.64 17.73 16.32
N ALA A 34 -2.05 16.55 16.10
CA ALA A 34 -1.66 15.65 17.17
C ALA A 34 -0.34 16.10 17.83
N PRO A 35 -0.21 15.94 19.16
CA PRO A 35 0.99 16.36 19.87
C PRO A 35 2.22 15.52 19.50
N GLN A 36 3.40 16.13 19.58
CA GLN A 36 4.68 15.48 19.23
C GLN A 36 4.99 14.27 20.13
N SER A 37 4.41 14.22 21.33
CA SER A 37 4.55 13.12 22.28
C SER A 37 3.89 11.81 21.83
N TYR A 38 3.00 11.84 20.84
CA TYR A 38 2.36 10.62 20.34
C TYR A 38 3.33 9.78 19.52
N SER A 39 3.35 8.48 19.83
CA SER A 39 4.05 7.49 19.01
C SER A 39 3.37 7.35 17.66
N ILE A 40 4.15 6.95 16.64
CA ILE A 40 3.64 6.75 15.29
C ILE A 40 2.55 5.66 15.29
N SER A 41 2.76 4.57 16.04
CA SER A 41 1.76 3.51 16.20
C SER A 41 0.43 4.05 16.70
N ARG A 42 0.45 4.97 17.69
CA ARG A 42 -0.76 5.61 18.21
C ARG A 42 -1.43 6.48 17.13
N LEU A 43 -0.65 7.31 16.43
CA LEU A 43 -1.16 8.14 15.34
C LEU A 43 -1.82 7.27 14.25
N CYS A 44 -1.20 6.16 13.88
CA CYS A 44 -1.75 5.24 12.88
C CYS A 44 -3.06 4.59 13.34
N THR A 45 -3.16 4.20 14.61
CA THR A 45 -4.37 3.58 15.16
C THR A 45 -5.52 4.57 15.35
N GLU A 46 -5.21 5.83 15.67
CA GLU A 46 -6.23 6.85 15.90
C GLU A 46 -6.87 7.34 14.59
N ASP A 47 -6.12 7.36 13.48
CA ASP A 47 -6.62 7.81 12.18
C ASP A 47 -6.23 6.88 11.03
N THR A 48 -6.86 5.71 11.02
CA THR A 48 -6.67 4.68 10.01
C THR A 48 -7.09 5.14 8.61
N VAL A 49 -7.98 6.14 8.50
CA VAL A 49 -8.45 6.68 7.22
C VAL A 49 -7.36 7.49 6.54
N SER A 50 -6.70 8.38 7.28
CA SER A 50 -5.61 9.18 6.72
C SER A 50 -4.37 8.34 6.41
N VAL A 51 -4.03 7.37 7.26
CA VAL A 51 -3.01 6.33 6.99
C VAL A 51 -3.31 5.67 5.64
N SER A 52 -4.50 5.12 5.54
CA SER A 52 -5.02 4.43 4.36
C SER A 52 -4.97 5.32 3.11
N ARG A 53 -5.29 6.60 3.22
CA ARG A 53 -5.23 7.58 2.13
C ARG A 53 -3.79 7.85 1.68
N GLN A 54 -2.89 8.11 2.62
CA GLN A 54 -1.49 8.43 2.32
C GLN A 54 -0.78 7.25 1.65
N PHE A 55 -0.99 6.04 2.16
CA PHE A 55 -0.50 4.84 1.52
C PHE A 55 -1.05 4.67 0.11
N SER A 56 -2.34 4.95 -0.10
CA SER A 56 -2.99 4.78 -1.41
C SER A 56 -2.34 5.65 -2.48
N TYR A 57 -1.93 6.88 -2.14
CA TYR A 57 -1.21 7.74 -3.08
C TYR A 57 0.15 7.16 -3.45
N LYS A 58 0.95 6.75 -2.46
CA LYS A 58 2.27 6.13 -2.70
C LYS A 58 2.15 4.82 -3.49
N PHE A 59 1.18 3.97 -3.14
CA PHE A 59 0.88 2.72 -3.83
C PHE A 59 0.50 2.97 -5.29
N LYS A 60 -0.39 3.94 -5.56
CA LYS A 60 -0.83 4.24 -6.93
C LYS A 60 0.32 4.69 -7.81
N ASP A 61 1.21 5.54 -7.30
CA ASP A 61 2.38 6.01 -8.05
C ASP A 61 3.35 4.86 -8.31
N PHE A 62 3.65 4.05 -7.29
CA PHE A 62 4.46 2.84 -7.44
C PHE A 62 3.86 1.90 -8.50
N PHE A 63 2.57 1.59 -8.41
CA PHE A 63 1.90 0.65 -9.31
C PHE A 63 1.92 1.15 -10.75
N ASN A 64 1.57 2.42 -10.98
CA ASN A 64 1.55 3.00 -12.31
C ASN A 64 2.95 3.07 -12.93
N ILE A 65 3.95 3.52 -12.18
CA ILE A 65 5.30 3.74 -12.72
C ILE A 65 6.03 2.41 -12.89
N VAL A 66 6.03 1.56 -11.86
CA VAL A 66 6.89 0.36 -11.82
C VAL A 66 6.22 -0.81 -12.52
N ILE A 67 4.93 -1.03 -12.26
CA ILE A 67 4.23 -2.21 -12.78
C ILE A 67 3.71 -1.93 -14.20
N LEU A 68 2.93 -0.86 -14.39
CA LEU A 68 2.27 -0.61 -15.66
C LEU A 68 3.17 0.04 -16.72
N GLN A 69 3.91 1.11 -16.38
CA GLN A 69 4.71 1.86 -17.35
C GLN A 69 6.05 1.21 -17.66
N ARG A 70 6.80 0.81 -16.62
CA ARG A 70 8.11 0.17 -16.80
C ARG A 70 8.02 -1.31 -17.16
N GLY A 71 6.87 -1.95 -16.94
CA GLY A 71 6.66 -3.35 -17.29
C GLY A 71 7.66 -4.28 -16.61
N VAL A 72 8.05 -4.01 -15.35
CA VAL A 72 9.09 -4.79 -14.64
C VAL A 72 8.70 -6.27 -14.53
N LEU A 73 7.40 -6.57 -14.54
CA LEU A 73 6.85 -7.92 -14.49
C LEU A 73 6.34 -8.41 -15.86
N GLY A 74 6.66 -7.70 -16.94
CA GLY A 74 6.12 -7.92 -18.29
C GLY A 74 4.94 -6.99 -18.62
N ASN A 75 4.28 -7.28 -19.75
CA ASN A 75 3.07 -6.55 -20.15
C ASN A 75 1.88 -7.00 -19.29
N VAL A 76 1.23 -6.07 -18.60
CA VAL A 76 0.07 -6.32 -17.74
C VAL A 76 -1.18 -5.83 -18.46
N GLU A 77 -1.95 -6.76 -19.03
CA GLU A 77 -3.20 -6.43 -19.74
C GLU A 77 -4.40 -6.32 -18.80
N GLN A 78 -4.42 -7.15 -17.75
CA GLN A 78 -5.49 -7.21 -16.76
C GLN A 78 -4.87 -7.22 -15.38
N TYR A 79 -5.47 -6.52 -14.43
CA TYR A 79 -5.06 -6.60 -13.04
C TYR A 79 -6.27 -6.41 -12.12
N TYR A 80 -6.18 -6.96 -10.93
CA TYR A 80 -7.15 -6.76 -9.87
C TYR A 80 -6.43 -6.37 -8.58
N VAL A 81 -6.89 -5.30 -7.93
CA VAL A 81 -6.32 -4.85 -6.66
C VAL A 81 -7.38 -4.88 -5.59
N LYS A 82 -7.12 -5.63 -4.52
CA LYS A 82 -7.94 -5.66 -3.31
C LYS A 82 -7.21 -4.98 -2.17
N LYS A 83 -7.88 -4.02 -1.54
CA LYS A 83 -7.40 -3.38 -0.31
C LYS A 83 -8.10 -3.98 0.89
N GLU A 84 -7.32 -4.38 1.87
CA GLU A 84 -7.78 -4.83 3.18
C GLU A 84 -7.13 -3.95 4.27
N ILE A 85 -7.71 -3.95 5.46
CA ILE A 85 -7.13 -3.26 6.62
C ILE A 85 -6.77 -4.33 7.63
N GLN A 86 -5.48 -4.41 7.96
CA GLN A 86 -4.98 -5.34 8.97
C GLN A 86 -5.17 -4.80 10.39
N ILE A 87 -4.86 -5.64 11.38
CA ILE A 87 -4.81 -5.25 12.78
C ILE A 87 -3.86 -4.04 12.92
N CYS A 88 -4.28 -3.05 13.72
CA CYS A 88 -3.67 -1.71 13.88
C CYS A 88 -3.96 -0.69 12.75
N GLY A 89 -4.87 -0.98 11.82
CA GLY A 89 -5.37 0.02 10.86
C GLY A 89 -4.49 0.23 9.63
N ALA A 90 -3.43 -0.56 9.50
CA ALA A 90 -2.52 -0.53 8.37
C ALA A 90 -3.22 -1.10 7.12
N PRO A 91 -3.20 -0.38 5.98
CA PRO A 91 -3.70 -0.91 4.73
C PRO A 91 -2.79 -2.03 4.21
N HIS A 92 -3.41 -3.04 3.62
CA HIS A 92 -2.78 -4.19 3.00
C HIS A 92 -3.35 -4.37 1.59
N TYR A 93 -2.47 -4.42 0.59
CA TYR A 93 -2.88 -4.53 -0.80
C TYR A 93 -2.53 -5.92 -1.33
N HIS A 94 -3.54 -6.58 -1.89
CA HIS A 94 -3.38 -7.79 -2.69
C HIS A 94 -3.55 -7.39 -4.15
N ILE A 95 -2.56 -7.74 -4.97
CA ILE A 95 -2.57 -7.45 -6.39
C ILE A 95 -2.64 -8.79 -7.12
N LEU A 96 -3.46 -8.86 -8.15
CA LEU A 96 -3.46 -9.88 -9.17
C LEU A 96 -3.00 -9.20 -10.46
N LEU A 97 -1.98 -9.76 -11.10
CA LEU A 97 -1.46 -9.31 -12.40
C LEU A 97 -1.64 -10.39 -13.45
#